data_AF-A0A7S2V431-F1
#
_entry.id   AF-A0A7S2V431-F1
#
_cell.length_a   1.000
_cell.length_b   1.000
_cell.length_c   1.000
_cell.angle_alpha   90.00
_cell.angle_beta   90.00
_cell.angle_gamma   90.00
#
_symmetry.space_group_name_H-M   'P 1'
#
loop_
_entity.id
_entity.type
_entity.pdbx_description
1 polymer ?
#
loop_
_entity_poly.entity_id
_entity_poly.type
_entity_poly.pdbx_seq_one_letter_code
_entity_poly.pdbx_strand_id
1 'polypeptide(L)'
;QHGGDVMGSNRVHFFRRPIVPHLQAVAPEVLLAPTSQRDPLVPPEVVTEPRTKEASAQTKYRESEAQTDPYTPDFFVPRDRPEPEVLMLENLTYDNGLPVGMREIRMIEYAREKRRLDEALPPFTDQASLLLRKKLMEQQEMREFELRSKELDDARDERLALLRKAILDRDQGNEFLAEQRIEALRQKKLEERDTNISKIQARRVKVLRRLTKNRARQRIPGMDHTKRDIIEDYANYGSAVYAPLTRMGQHPDKAAHKYDTQSRTVPMNNIQNLKTLESTLPAKMTSSKIPKAKEDSKKPRTTTERKTLSLQADLLRSDQLIRQQKEQAQQKRLAQLKKSGTLKEAADKSGG
;
A
#
# COMPACT_ATOMS: atom_id res chain seq x y z
N GLN A 1 -55.99 -16.90 -4.37
CA GLN A 1 -55.29 -17.66 -5.43
C GLN A 1 -54.76 -18.92 -4.76
N HIS A 2 -55.33 -20.07 -5.11
CA HIS A 2 -55.05 -21.35 -4.45
C HIS A 2 -53.64 -21.83 -4.81
N GLY A 3 -52.80 -22.04 -3.79
CA GLY A 3 -51.54 -22.78 -3.94
C GLY A 3 -51.86 -24.26 -4.05
N GLY A 4 -51.75 -24.81 -5.25
CA GLY A 4 -51.88 -26.25 -5.48
C GLY A 4 -50.61 -26.97 -5.07
N ASP A 5 -50.72 -27.96 -4.18
CA ASP A 5 -49.64 -28.89 -3.87
C ASP A 5 -49.30 -29.73 -5.10
N VAL A 6 -48.06 -29.63 -5.58
CA VAL A 6 -47.57 -30.41 -6.72
C VAL A 6 -47.25 -31.83 -6.25
N MET A 7 -48.23 -32.73 -6.40
CA MET A 7 -48.06 -34.16 -6.11
C MET A 7 -47.82 -34.98 -7.40
N GLY A 8 -46.95 -35.99 -7.31
CA GLY A 8 -46.62 -36.92 -8.41
C GLY A 8 -45.12 -37.02 -8.71
N SER A 9 -44.77 -37.89 -9.67
CA SER A 9 -43.38 -38.18 -10.09
C SER A 9 -42.59 -36.95 -10.54
N ASN A 10 -43.29 -35.89 -10.96
CA ASN A 10 -42.69 -34.64 -11.44
C ASN A 10 -42.33 -33.66 -10.32
N ARG A 11 -42.57 -34.01 -9.05
CA ARG A 11 -42.24 -33.19 -7.87
C ARG A 11 -40.75 -32.82 -7.82
N VAL A 12 -39.87 -33.69 -8.31
CA VAL A 12 -38.41 -33.52 -8.29
C VAL A 12 -37.95 -32.28 -9.07
N HIS A 13 -38.73 -31.81 -10.05
CA HIS A 13 -38.38 -30.62 -10.85
C HIS A 13 -38.66 -29.28 -10.15
N PHE A 14 -39.49 -29.29 -9.10
CA PHE A 14 -39.93 -28.07 -8.41
C PHE A 14 -39.19 -27.82 -7.09
N PHE A 15 -38.46 -28.82 -6.58
CA PHE A 15 -37.53 -28.62 -5.47
C PHE A 15 -36.21 -28.08 -6.02
N ARG A 16 -36.01 -26.76 -5.93
CA ARG A 16 -34.68 -26.17 -6.09
C ARG A 16 -33.81 -26.66 -4.94
N ARG A 17 -32.88 -27.57 -5.23
CA ARG A 17 -31.71 -27.78 -4.35
C ARG A 17 -30.98 -26.43 -4.24
N PRO A 18 -30.47 -26.05 -3.06
CA PRO A 18 -29.55 -24.93 -2.99
C PRO A 18 -28.41 -25.23 -3.96
N ILE A 19 -28.23 -24.39 -4.98
CA ILE A 19 -27.09 -24.47 -5.89
C ILE A 19 -25.90 -24.15 -5.01
N VAL A 20 -25.19 -25.20 -4.58
CA VAL A 20 -23.86 -25.04 -4.01
C VAL A 20 -23.06 -24.43 -5.15
N PRO A 21 -22.60 -23.16 -5.02
CA PRO A 21 -21.70 -22.62 -6.03
C PRO A 21 -20.54 -23.60 -6.08
N HIS A 22 -20.23 -24.14 -7.27
CA HIS A 22 -18.96 -24.78 -7.49
C HIS A 22 -17.92 -23.69 -7.26
N LEU A 23 -17.47 -23.56 -6.01
CA LEU A 23 -16.18 -22.98 -5.72
C LEU A 23 -15.25 -23.77 -6.61
N GLN A 24 -14.69 -23.11 -7.63
CA GLN A 24 -13.48 -23.60 -8.25
C GLN A 24 -12.52 -23.82 -7.08
N ALA A 25 -12.40 -25.07 -6.65
CA ALA A 25 -11.36 -25.45 -5.72
C ALA A 25 -10.08 -25.21 -6.50
N VAL A 26 -9.50 -24.02 -6.32
CA VAL A 26 -8.08 -23.81 -6.56
C VAL A 26 -7.45 -24.91 -5.74
N ALA A 27 -6.87 -25.90 -6.42
CA ALA A 27 -6.22 -27.00 -5.74
C ALA A 27 -5.28 -26.38 -4.71
N PRO A 28 -5.32 -26.81 -3.43
CA PRO A 28 -4.30 -26.38 -2.50
C PRO A 28 -2.97 -26.70 -3.18
N GLU A 29 -2.10 -25.71 -3.32
CA GLU A 29 -0.74 -25.92 -3.82
C GLU A 29 -0.11 -26.98 -2.92
N VAL A 30 -0.20 -28.24 -3.36
CA VAL A 30 0.55 -29.33 -2.78
C VAL A 30 1.98 -28.97 -3.11
N LEU A 31 2.70 -28.47 -2.10
CA LEU A 31 4.14 -28.44 -2.11
C LEU A 31 4.63 -29.87 -2.30
N LEU A 32 4.75 -30.29 -3.57
CA LEU A 32 5.52 -31.47 -3.91
C LEU A 32 6.93 -31.20 -3.39
N ALA A 33 7.39 -32.08 -2.51
CA ALA A 33 8.78 -32.09 -2.05
C ALA A 33 9.73 -31.97 -3.26
N PRO A 34 10.85 -31.23 -3.14
CA PRO A 34 11.75 -31.00 -4.25
C PRO A 34 12.35 -32.35 -4.67
N THR A 35 11.87 -32.88 -5.78
CA THR A 35 12.52 -33.99 -6.45
C THR A 35 13.71 -33.42 -7.22
N SER A 36 14.87 -34.00 -6.97
CA SER A 36 16.15 -33.71 -7.60
C SER A 36 16.01 -33.48 -9.11
N GLN A 37 16.66 -32.42 -9.59
CA GLN A 37 16.74 -31.96 -10.98
C GLN A 37 16.73 -33.13 -11.99
N ARG A 38 15.63 -33.26 -12.73
CA ARG A 38 15.56 -34.08 -13.95
C ARG A 38 15.28 -33.14 -15.11
N ASP A 39 16.22 -33.09 -16.06
CA ASP A 39 16.12 -32.26 -17.27
C ASP A 39 14.97 -32.74 -18.16
N PRO A 40 14.05 -31.86 -18.59
CA PRO A 40 12.87 -32.22 -19.37
C PRO A 40 13.13 -32.56 -20.85
N LEU A 41 14.40 -32.55 -21.30
CA LEU A 41 14.80 -32.84 -22.68
C LEU A 41 15.43 -34.24 -22.88
N VAL A 42 15.59 -35.02 -21.81
CA VAL A 42 16.12 -36.38 -21.91
C VAL A 42 14.96 -37.35 -22.19
N PRO A 43 15.02 -38.18 -23.26
CA PRO A 43 14.03 -39.23 -23.47
C PRO A 43 13.97 -40.14 -22.23
N PRO A 44 12.78 -40.48 -21.72
CA PRO A 44 12.67 -41.31 -20.53
C PRO A 44 13.37 -42.65 -20.76
N GLU A 45 14.28 -43.04 -19.86
CA GLU A 45 14.89 -44.36 -19.87
C GLU A 45 13.78 -45.42 -19.82
N VAL A 46 13.78 -46.35 -20.78
CA VAL A 46 12.82 -47.45 -20.83
C VAL A 46 13.16 -48.40 -19.69
N VAL A 47 12.49 -48.21 -18.56
CA VAL A 47 12.57 -49.13 -17.43
C VAL A 47 11.97 -50.47 -17.87
N THR A 48 12.80 -51.49 -18.02
CA THR A 48 12.34 -52.85 -18.31
C THR A 48 11.55 -53.37 -17.12
N GLU A 49 10.26 -53.58 -17.30
CA GLU A 49 9.39 -54.11 -16.24
C GLU A 49 9.84 -55.53 -15.84
N PRO A 50 9.83 -55.87 -14.53
CA PRO A 50 10.19 -57.20 -14.08
C PRO A 50 9.18 -58.24 -14.60
N ARG A 51 9.68 -59.43 -14.95
CA ARG A 51 8.91 -60.55 -15.54
C ARG A 51 7.79 -61.08 -14.63
N THR A 52 7.87 -60.83 -13.33
CA THR A 52 6.84 -61.18 -12.35
C THR A 52 6.35 -59.91 -11.66
N LYS A 53 5.07 -59.63 -11.84
CA LYS A 53 4.34 -58.56 -11.15
C LYS A 53 3.47 -59.21 -10.07
N GLU A 54 3.56 -58.75 -8.83
CA GLU A 54 2.58 -59.09 -7.81
C GLU A 54 1.27 -58.34 -8.14
N ALA A 55 0.28 -59.10 -8.60
CA ALA A 55 -1.05 -58.57 -8.87
C ALA A 55 -1.89 -58.67 -7.59
N SER A 56 -2.04 -57.58 -6.85
CA SER A 56 -3.06 -57.47 -5.81
C SER A 56 -4.37 -57.00 -6.45
N ALA A 57 -5.41 -57.82 -6.34
CA ALA A 57 -6.75 -57.46 -6.79
C ALA A 57 -7.46 -56.74 -5.64
N GLN A 58 -7.81 -55.46 -5.82
CA GLN A 58 -8.63 -54.73 -4.87
C GLN A 58 -10.09 -55.18 -5.06
N THR A 59 -10.65 -55.87 -4.07
CA THR A 59 -12.07 -56.21 -4.07
C THR A 59 -12.91 -54.93 -4.06
N LYS A 60 -13.97 -54.88 -4.86
CA LYS A 60 -14.88 -53.73 -4.96
C LYS A 60 -15.56 -53.39 -3.62
N TYR A 61 -15.64 -54.38 -2.73
CA TYR A 61 -16.21 -54.29 -1.39
C TYR A 61 -15.09 -54.32 -0.36
N ARG A 62 -15.21 -53.47 0.67
CA ARG A 62 -14.37 -53.59 1.87
C ARG A 62 -14.72 -54.89 2.58
N GLU A 63 -13.73 -55.56 3.17
CA GLU A 63 -13.90 -56.79 3.95
C GLU A 63 -14.97 -56.64 5.06
N SER A 64 -15.15 -55.42 5.59
CA SER A 64 -16.19 -55.08 6.57
C SER A 64 -17.63 -55.20 6.06
N GLU A 65 -17.86 -55.12 4.75
CA GLU A 65 -19.21 -55.25 4.17
C GLU A 65 -19.60 -56.71 3.91
N ALA A 66 -18.63 -57.64 3.97
CA ALA A 66 -18.87 -59.08 3.87
C ALA A 66 -19.08 -59.75 5.24
N GLN A 67 -18.96 -58.98 6.33
CA GLN A 67 -19.12 -59.48 7.69
C GLN A 67 -20.60 -59.53 8.05
N THR A 68 -21.19 -60.72 7.98
CA THR A 68 -22.57 -60.98 8.41
C THR A 68 -22.64 -61.15 9.92
N ASP A 69 -23.82 -60.93 10.49
CA ASP A 69 -24.09 -61.31 11.88
C ASP A 69 -23.76 -62.80 12.10
N PRO A 70 -23.11 -63.16 13.21
CA PRO A 70 -22.82 -64.56 13.52
C PRO A 70 -24.13 -65.37 13.59
N TYR A 71 -24.14 -66.55 12.97
CA TYR A 71 -25.31 -67.43 12.94
C TYR A 71 -25.78 -67.81 14.35
N THR A 72 -27.00 -67.41 14.71
CA THR A 72 -27.70 -67.84 15.93
C THR A 72 -28.61 -69.04 15.60
N PRO A 73 -28.38 -70.22 16.20
CA PRO A 73 -29.23 -71.38 15.97
C PRO A 73 -30.58 -71.25 16.68
N ASP A 74 -31.62 -71.87 16.10
CA ASP A 74 -32.94 -71.97 16.73
C ASP A 74 -32.87 -72.79 18.03
N PHE A 75 -33.56 -72.34 19.06
CA PHE A 75 -33.62 -73.02 20.37
C PHE A 75 -35.05 -73.49 20.67
N PHE A 76 -35.17 -74.54 21.48
CA PHE A 76 -36.45 -75.08 21.96
C PHE A 76 -36.48 -75.09 23.49
N VAL A 77 -37.53 -74.52 24.08
CA VAL A 77 -37.76 -74.53 25.53
C VAL A 77 -38.79 -75.62 25.88
N PRO A 78 -38.42 -76.66 26.66
CA PRO A 78 -39.38 -77.65 27.14
C PRO A 78 -40.45 -77.02 28.02
N ARG A 79 -41.73 -77.40 27.84
CA ARG A 79 -42.88 -76.81 28.53
C ARG A 79 -42.86 -76.94 30.05
N ASP A 80 -42.12 -77.91 30.58
CA ASP A 80 -42.04 -78.21 32.02
C ASP A 80 -40.94 -77.42 32.74
N ARG A 81 -40.13 -76.61 32.03
CA ARG A 81 -39.08 -75.78 32.63
C ARG A 81 -39.39 -74.29 32.51
N PRO A 82 -38.96 -73.48 33.51
CA PRO A 82 -39.01 -72.03 33.40
C PRO A 82 -38.10 -71.54 32.27
N GLU A 83 -38.49 -70.44 31.63
CA GLU A 83 -37.75 -69.83 30.53
C GLU A 83 -36.37 -69.31 30.99
N PRO A 84 -35.27 -69.69 30.30
CA PRO A 84 -33.93 -69.27 30.70
C PRO A 84 -33.73 -67.77 30.53
N GLU A 85 -33.02 -67.13 31.47
CA GLU A 85 -32.77 -65.68 31.46
C GLU A 85 -32.03 -65.20 30.21
N VAL A 86 -31.25 -66.07 29.58
CA VAL A 86 -30.50 -65.79 28.36
C VAL A 86 -31.42 -65.39 27.19
N LEU A 87 -32.66 -65.87 27.17
CA LEU A 87 -33.64 -65.50 26.13
C LEU A 87 -34.07 -64.03 26.20
N MET A 88 -33.91 -63.38 27.35
CA MET A 88 -34.19 -61.94 27.45
C MET A 88 -33.14 -61.09 26.72
N LEU A 89 -31.98 -61.67 26.40
CA LEU A 89 -30.90 -61.03 25.67
C LEU A 89 -30.97 -61.29 24.16
N GLU A 90 -31.98 -62.03 23.67
CA GLU A 90 -32.10 -62.40 22.25
C GLU A 90 -32.12 -61.17 21.33
N ASN A 91 -32.69 -60.07 21.79
CA ASN A 91 -32.77 -58.82 21.03
C ASN A 91 -31.43 -58.04 20.97
N LEU A 92 -30.43 -58.42 21.77
CA LEU A 92 -29.12 -57.79 21.78
C LEU A 92 -28.19 -58.52 20.80
N THR A 93 -27.91 -57.89 19.67
CA THR A 93 -27.05 -58.44 18.61
C THR A 93 -25.69 -57.71 18.57
N TYR A 94 -24.74 -58.24 17.80
CA TYR A 94 -23.45 -57.56 17.56
C TYR A 94 -23.72 -56.16 16.98
N ASP A 95 -23.01 -55.14 17.47
CA ASP A 95 -23.26 -53.70 17.23
C ASP A 95 -24.62 -53.13 17.72
N ASN A 96 -25.55 -53.97 18.16
CA ASN A 96 -26.85 -53.56 18.73
C ASN A 96 -26.94 -53.95 20.22
N GLY A 97 -26.15 -53.28 21.06
CA GLY A 97 -26.22 -53.43 22.53
C GLY A 97 -25.26 -54.44 23.15
N LEU A 98 -24.42 -55.10 22.34
CA LEU A 98 -23.19 -55.77 22.79
C LEU A 98 -21.95 -54.93 22.37
N PRO A 99 -20.94 -54.73 23.25
CA PRO A 99 -20.84 -55.22 24.61
C PRO A 99 -21.87 -54.57 25.54
N VAL A 100 -22.35 -55.36 26.51
CA VAL A 100 -23.46 -54.97 27.39
C VAL A 100 -23.10 -53.69 28.15
N GLY A 101 -23.89 -52.62 27.92
CA GLY A 101 -23.76 -51.36 28.62
C GLY A 101 -24.53 -51.31 29.94
N MET A 102 -24.38 -50.22 30.68
CA MET A 102 -25.08 -50.02 31.96
C MET A 102 -26.61 -50.00 31.80
N ARG A 103 -27.11 -49.57 30.65
CA ARG A 103 -28.55 -49.55 30.35
C ARG A 103 -29.10 -50.97 30.23
N GLU A 104 -28.42 -51.80 29.47
CA GLU A 104 -28.80 -53.20 29.24
C GLU A 104 -28.74 -53.99 30.56
N ILE A 105 -27.73 -53.75 31.41
CA ILE A 105 -27.66 -54.33 32.77
C ILE A 105 -28.88 -53.95 33.61
N ARG A 106 -29.26 -52.66 33.65
CA ARG A 106 -30.44 -52.19 34.39
C ARG A 106 -31.74 -52.81 33.88
N MET A 107 -31.88 -52.99 32.56
CA MET A 107 -33.04 -53.67 31.98
C MET A 107 -33.13 -55.13 32.42
N ILE A 108 -31.99 -55.84 32.46
CA ILE A 108 -31.92 -57.24 32.91
C ILE A 108 -32.27 -57.35 34.40
N GLU A 109 -31.72 -56.45 35.23
CA GLU A 109 -32.04 -56.37 36.66
C GLU A 109 -33.53 -56.14 36.87
N TYR A 110 -34.13 -55.19 36.15
CA TYR A 110 -35.56 -54.92 36.20
C TYR A 110 -36.40 -56.13 35.76
N ALA A 111 -35.99 -56.85 34.70
CA ALA A 111 -36.69 -58.05 34.26
C ALA A 111 -36.61 -59.21 35.29
N ARG A 112 -35.52 -59.31 36.05
CA ARG A 112 -35.39 -60.25 37.18
C ARG A 112 -36.30 -59.84 38.35
N GLU A 113 -36.34 -58.55 38.68
CA GLU A 113 -37.24 -58.03 39.71
C GLU A 113 -38.71 -58.26 39.36
N LYS A 114 -39.09 -58.04 38.09
CA LYS A 114 -40.42 -58.33 37.56
C LYS A 114 -40.81 -59.80 37.75
N ARG A 115 -39.94 -60.73 37.35
CA ARG A 115 -40.19 -62.18 37.56
C ARG A 115 -40.32 -62.55 39.03
N ARG A 116 -39.45 -62.02 39.90
CA ARG A 116 -39.54 -62.25 41.36
C ARG A 116 -40.83 -61.70 41.95
N LEU A 117 -41.33 -60.56 41.45
CA LEU A 117 -42.62 -60.02 41.85
C LEU A 117 -43.75 -60.93 41.39
N ASP A 118 -43.76 -61.36 40.13
CA ASP A 118 -44.78 -62.26 39.56
C ASP A 118 -44.87 -63.59 40.33
N GLU A 119 -43.73 -64.14 40.77
CA GLU A 119 -43.68 -65.32 41.65
C GLU A 119 -44.19 -65.03 43.07
N ALA A 120 -43.92 -63.83 43.59
CA ALA A 120 -44.34 -63.40 44.93
C ALA A 120 -45.79 -62.91 45.01
N LEU A 121 -46.52 -62.89 43.89
CA LEU A 121 -47.91 -62.44 43.84
C LEU A 121 -48.85 -63.39 44.61
N PRO A 122 -49.82 -62.86 45.39
CA PRO A 122 -50.79 -63.69 46.09
C PRO A 122 -51.61 -64.58 45.13
N PRO A 123 -52.01 -65.80 45.55
CA PRO A 123 -52.89 -66.68 44.78
C PRO A 123 -54.31 -66.08 44.67
N PHE A 124 -55.12 -66.60 43.74
CA PHE A 124 -56.47 -66.08 43.43
C PHE A 124 -57.58 -66.58 44.37
N THR A 125 -57.25 -67.10 45.55
CA THR A 125 -58.19 -67.86 46.39
C THR A 125 -59.16 -67.00 47.20
N ASP A 126 -58.80 -65.75 47.54
CA ASP A 126 -59.61 -64.87 48.39
C ASP A 126 -59.78 -63.45 47.81
N GLN A 127 -60.90 -62.79 48.10
CA GLN A 127 -61.22 -61.45 47.61
C GLN A 127 -60.23 -60.39 48.10
N ALA A 128 -59.75 -60.50 49.35
CA ALA A 128 -58.74 -59.57 49.87
C ALA A 128 -57.38 -59.77 49.16
N SER A 129 -56.99 -61.03 48.91
CA SER A 129 -55.78 -61.38 48.17
C SER A 129 -55.80 -60.89 46.72
N LEU A 130 -56.97 -60.92 46.08
CA LEU A 130 -57.17 -60.42 44.72
C LEU A 130 -57.04 -58.89 44.65
N LEU A 131 -57.60 -58.15 45.61
CA LEU A 131 -57.43 -56.70 45.70
C LEU A 131 -55.97 -56.30 45.94
N LEU A 132 -55.25 -57.05 46.78
CA LEU A 132 -53.82 -56.83 47.01
C LEU A 132 -53.01 -57.10 45.75
N ARG A 133 -53.27 -58.21 45.05
CA ARG A 133 -52.64 -58.55 43.77
C ARG A 133 -52.84 -57.46 42.73
N LYS A 134 -54.07 -56.95 42.58
CA LYS A 134 -54.38 -55.86 41.64
C LYS A 134 -53.57 -54.60 41.96
N LYS A 135 -53.49 -54.19 43.22
CA LYS A 135 -52.70 -53.03 43.64
C LYS A 135 -51.21 -53.20 43.39
N LEU A 136 -50.66 -54.39 43.63
CA LEU A 136 -49.25 -54.69 43.35
C LEU A 136 -48.94 -54.62 41.85
N MET A 137 -49.83 -55.17 41.01
CA MET A 137 -49.73 -55.08 39.56
C MET A 137 -49.80 -53.62 39.07
N GLU A 138 -50.77 -52.84 39.54
CA GLU A 138 -50.90 -51.41 39.19
C GLU A 138 -49.62 -50.62 39.57
N GLN A 139 -49.07 -50.87 40.76
CA GLN A 139 -47.82 -50.22 41.20
C GLN A 139 -46.62 -50.61 40.32
N GLN A 140 -46.56 -51.86 39.89
CA GLN A 140 -45.51 -52.34 39.00
C GLN A 140 -45.64 -51.72 37.60
N GLU A 141 -46.85 -51.66 37.04
CA GLU A 141 -47.13 -50.99 35.77
C GLU A 141 -46.74 -49.51 35.81
N MET A 142 -47.05 -48.82 36.90
CA MET A 142 -46.65 -47.41 37.09
C MET A 142 -45.13 -47.24 37.13
N ARG A 143 -44.40 -48.15 37.79
CA ARG A 143 -42.92 -48.13 37.79
C ARG A 143 -42.34 -48.40 36.41
N GLU A 144 -42.92 -49.34 35.66
CA GLU A 144 -42.53 -49.62 34.27
C GLU A 144 -42.73 -48.38 33.39
N PHE A 145 -43.89 -47.74 33.53
CA PHE A 145 -44.22 -46.51 32.82
C PHE A 145 -43.26 -45.37 33.16
N GLU A 146 -42.91 -45.18 34.44
CA GLU A 146 -41.93 -44.17 34.86
C GLU A 146 -40.54 -44.42 34.28
N LEU A 147 -40.06 -45.68 34.27
CA LEU A 147 -38.77 -46.03 33.71
C LEU A 147 -38.74 -45.73 32.20
N ARG A 148 -39.77 -46.16 31.47
CA ARG A 148 -39.90 -45.90 30.04
C ARG A 148 -40.06 -44.40 29.72
N SER A 149 -40.78 -43.66 30.56
CA SER A 149 -40.92 -42.21 30.40
C SER A 149 -39.57 -41.52 30.58
N LYS A 150 -38.78 -41.91 31.59
CA LYS A 150 -37.43 -41.37 31.80
C LYS A 150 -36.52 -41.63 30.60
N GLU A 151 -36.51 -42.84 30.05
CA GLU A 151 -35.73 -43.15 28.85
C GLU A 151 -36.15 -42.31 27.63
N LEU A 152 -37.46 -42.08 27.46
CA LEU A 152 -37.97 -41.21 26.41
C LEU A 152 -37.58 -39.75 26.63
N ASP A 153 -37.61 -39.29 27.87
CA ASP A 153 -37.25 -37.91 28.23
C ASP A 153 -35.74 -37.68 28.06
N ASP A 154 -34.89 -38.63 28.45
CA ASP A 154 -33.44 -38.59 28.21
C ASP A 154 -33.13 -38.49 26.71
N ALA A 155 -33.75 -39.35 25.89
CA ALA A 155 -33.56 -39.32 24.43
C ALA A 155 -34.09 -38.02 23.79
N ARG A 156 -35.18 -37.45 24.34
CA ARG A 156 -35.70 -36.13 23.91
C ARG A 156 -34.73 -35.02 24.30
N ASP A 157 -34.17 -35.06 25.50
CA ASP A 157 -33.22 -34.07 26.00
C ASP A 157 -31.92 -34.08 25.23
N GLU A 158 -31.39 -35.26 24.86
CA GLU A 158 -30.25 -35.38 23.95
C GLU A 158 -30.54 -34.71 22.61
N ARG A 159 -31.71 -34.98 22.02
CA ARG A 159 -32.13 -34.36 20.76
C ARG A 159 -32.30 -32.84 20.90
N LEU A 160 -32.89 -32.37 22.00
CA LEU A 160 -33.04 -30.94 22.27
C LEU A 160 -31.67 -30.27 22.48
N ALA A 161 -30.71 -30.93 23.11
CA ALA A 161 -29.35 -30.42 23.28
C ALA A 161 -28.66 -30.22 21.93
N LEU A 162 -28.79 -31.18 21.01
CA LEU A 162 -28.27 -31.04 19.64
C LEU A 162 -28.94 -29.88 18.89
N LEU A 163 -30.26 -29.75 19.00
CA LEU A 163 -30.99 -28.64 18.37
C LEU A 163 -30.58 -27.28 18.94
N ARG A 164 -30.42 -27.18 20.27
CA ARG A 164 -29.94 -25.95 20.92
C ARG A 164 -28.55 -25.56 20.42
N LYS A 165 -27.63 -26.52 20.34
CA LYS A 165 -26.29 -26.28 19.76
C LYS A 165 -26.37 -25.78 18.32
N ALA A 166 -27.16 -26.43 17.48
CA ALA A 166 -27.34 -26.01 16.09
C ALA A 166 -27.93 -24.59 15.95
N ILE A 167 -28.84 -24.21 16.84
CA ILE A 167 -29.39 -22.84 16.88
C ILE A 167 -28.31 -21.84 17.29
N LEU A 168 -27.54 -22.14 18.34
CA LEU A 168 -26.45 -21.28 18.79
C LEU A 168 -25.40 -21.08 17.71
N ASP A 169 -24.98 -22.14 17.03
CA ASP A 169 -23.98 -22.07 15.96
C ASP A 169 -24.50 -21.21 14.79
N ARG A 170 -25.80 -21.36 14.45
CA ARG A 170 -26.45 -20.54 13.43
C ARG A 170 -26.50 -19.07 13.83
N ASP A 171 -26.85 -18.79 15.07
CA ASP A 171 -26.99 -17.42 15.57
C ASP A 171 -25.63 -16.73 15.67
N GLN A 172 -24.59 -17.43 16.16
CA GLN A 172 -23.20 -16.97 16.11
C GLN A 172 -22.73 -16.69 14.68
N GLY A 173 -23.04 -17.58 13.73
CA GLY A 173 -22.73 -17.36 12.32
C GLY A 173 -23.41 -16.11 11.75
N ASN A 174 -24.67 -15.86 12.13
CA ASN A 174 -25.41 -14.67 11.72
C ASN A 174 -24.83 -13.39 12.34
N GLU A 175 -24.48 -13.44 13.63
CA GLU A 175 -23.85 -12.33 14.35
C GLU A 175 -22.50 -11.96 13.70
N PHE A 176 -21.65 -12.95 13.43
CA PHE A 176 -20.37 -12.72 12.74
C PHE A 176 -20.54 -12.05 11.38
N LEU A 177 -21.50 -12.50 10.57
CA LEU A 177 -21.80 -11.87 9.27
C LEU A 177 -22.36 -10.45 9.43
N ALA A 178 -23.16 -10.20 10.47
CA ALA A 178 -23.66 -8.87 10.79
C ALA A 178 -22.54 -7.93 11.22
N GLU A 179 -21.62 -8.38 12.08
CA GLU A 179 -20.44 -7.64 12.50
C GLU A 179 -19.55 -7.27 11.31
N GLN A 180 -19.28 -8.21 10.40
CA GLN A 180 -18.50 -7.91 9.19
C GLN A 180 -19.16 -6.83 8.32
N ARG A 181 -20.50 -6.87 8.17
CA ARG A 181 -21.23 -5.85 7.41
C ARG A 181 -21.13 -4.48 8.08
N ILE A 182 -21.25 -4.43 9.40
CA ILE A 182 -21.11 -3.20 10.19
C ILE A 182 -19.68 -2.67 10.07
N GLU A 183 -18.67 -3.52 10.17
CA GLU A 183 -17.27 -3.11 10.08
C GLU A 183 -16.90 -2.61 8.68
N ALA A 184 -17.39 -3.26 7.62
CA ALA A 184 -17.21 -2.77 6.25
C ALA A 184 -17.87 -1.41 6.03
N LEU A 185 -19.06 -1.17 6.60
CA LEU A 185 -19.71 0.15 6.57
C LEU A 185 -18.90 1.18 7.37
N ARG A 186 -18.37 0.79 8.53
CA ARG A 186 -17.53 1.64 9.38
C ARG A 186 -16.27 2.08 8.65
N GLN A 187 -15.58 1.16 7.99
CA GLN A 187 -14.36 1.45 7.20
C GLN A 187 -14.65 2.47 6.10
N LYS A 188 -15.71 2.28 5.31
CA LYS A 188 -16.13 3.25 4.27
C LYS A 188 -16.40 4.63 4.86
N LYS A 189 -17.09 4.70 6.00
CA LYS A 189 -17.37 5.97 6.69
C LYS A 189 -16.10 6.62 7.24
N LEU A 190 -15.14 5.82 7.69
CA LEU A 190 -13.84 6.28 8.16
C LEU A 190 -13.01 6.88 7.00
N GLU A 191 -12.98 6.21 5.84
CA GLU A 191 -12.35 6.73 4.63
C GLU A 191 -12.98 8.05 4.16
N GLU A 192 -14.32 8.12 4.11
CA GLU A 192 -15.04 9.36 3.79
C GLU A 192 -14.65 10.49 4.76
N ARG A 193 -14.57 10.19 6.06
CA ARG A 193 -14.12 11.14 7.08
C ARG A 193 -12.67 11.58 6.84
N ASP A 194 -11.77 10.65 6.57
CA ASP A 194 -10.33 10.93 6.43
C ASP A 194 -10.03 11.71 5.15
N THR A 195 -10.74 11.46 4.05
CA THR A 195 -10.64 12.30 2.84
C THR A 195 -11.12 13.73 3.12
N ASN A 196 -12.16 13.90 3.93
CA ASN A 196 -12.65 15.22 4.34
C ASN A 196 -11.67 15.93 5.28
N ILE A 197 -11.08 15.21 6.24
CA ILE A 197 -10.02 15.73 7.10
C ILE A 197 -8.82 16.16 6.25
N SER A 198 -8.41 15.36 5.27
CA SER A 198 -7.31 15.68 4.35
C SER A 198 -7.59 16.96 3.54
N LYS A 199 -8.83 17.14 3.05
CA LYS A 199 -9.25 18.39 2.39
C LYS A 199 -9.18 19.59 3.33
N ILE A 200 -9.63 19.44 4.58
CA ILE A 200 -9.56 20.49 5.61
C ILE A 200 -8.10 20.85 5.92
N GLN A 201 -7.23 19.85 6.09
CA GLN A 201 -5.80 20.05 6.33
C GLN A 201 -5.13 20.77 5.15
N ALA A 202 -5.42 20.36 3.90
CA ALA A 202 -4.90 21.04 2.72
C ALA A 202 -5.36 22.51 2.64
N ARG A 203 -6.63 22.79 2.97
CA ARG A 203 -7.15 24.16 3.09
C ARG A 203 -6.43 24.94 4.19
N ARG A 204 -6.25 24.33 5.37
CA ARG A 204 -5.50 24.93 6.50
C ARG A 204 -4.08 25.31 6.09
N VAL A 205 -3.32 24.38 5.50
CA VAL A 205 -1.95 24.63 5.03
C VAL A 205 -1.91 25.74 3.98
N LYS A 206 -2.86 25.75 3.03
CA LYS A 206 -2.97 26.79 2.01
C LYS A 206 -3.25 28.17 2.63
N VAL A 207 -4.12 28.25 3.63
CA VAL A 207 -4.43 29.49 4.36
C VAL A 207 -3.20 29.96 5.15
N LEU A 208 -2.55 29.07 5.91
CA LEU A 208 -1.32 29.40 6.64
C LEU A 208 -0.20 29.91 5.70
N ARG A 209 -0.02 29.26 4.54
CA ARG A 209 0.94 29.71 3.52
C ARG A 209 0.57 31.07 2.93
N ARG A 210 -0.71 31.38 2.76
CA ARG A 210 -1.16 32.70 2.29
C ARG A 210 -0.93 33.77 3.36
N LEU A 211 -1.26 33.47 4.61
CA LEU A 211 -1.07 34.38 5.74
C LEU A 211 0.40 34.71 5.97
N THR A 212 1.29 33.72 5.95
CA THR A 212 2.75 33.92 6.06
C THR A 212 3.29 34.80 4.92
N LYS A 213 2.88 34.54 3.67
CA LYS A 213 3.24 35.40 2.53
C LYS A 213 2.68 36.81 2.63
N ASN A 214 1.44 36.96 3.12
CA ASN A 214 0.83 38.28 3.31
C ASN A 214 1.54 39.07 4.41
N ARG A 215 1.88 38.42 5.54
CA ARG A 215 2.67 39.03 6.62
C ARG A 215 4.06 39.45 6.12
N ALA A 216 4.75 38.62 5.33
CA ALA A 216 6.05 38.98 4.76
C ALA A 216 5.97 40.14 3.77
N ARG A 217 4.84 40.31 3.07
CA ARG A 217 4.58 41.46 2.18
C ARG A 217 4.09 42.70 2.92
N GLN A 218 3.66 42.55 4.17
CA GLN A 218 3.16 43.66 4.95
C GLN A 218 4.33 44.59 5.24
N ARG A 219 4.17 45.85 4.82
CA ARG A 219 5.25 46.84 4.91
C ARG A 219 5.64 47.01 6.37
N ILE A 220 6.93 46.90 6.64
CA ILE A 220 7.50 47.40 7.89
C ILE A 220 7.33 48.93 7.84
N PRO A 221 6.74 49.57 8.87
CA PRO A 221 6.61 51.01 8.90
C PRO A 221 8.00 51.67 8.73
N GLY A 222 8.15 52.52 7.71
CA GLY A 222 9.39 53.26 7.43
C GLY A 222 10.26 52.73 6.28
N MET A 223 9.94 51.57 5.68
CA MET A 223 10.68 51.03 4.53
C MET A 223 9.85 51.15 3.24
N ASP A 224 10.17 52.14 2.40
CA ASP A 224 9.49 52.38 1.13
C ASP A 224 10.00 51.44 0.02
N HIS A 225 9.43 50.25 -0.05
CA HIS A 225 9.69 49.26 -1.10
C HIS A 225 9.05 49.63 -2.46
N THR A 226 9.00 50.91 -2.81
CA THR A 226 8.36 51.41 -4.05
C THR A 226 9.18 51.10 -5.30
N LYS A 227 10.48 50.81 -5.13
CA LYS A 227 11.42 50.48 -6.21
C LYS A 227 11.83 49.00 -6.11
N ARG A 228 11.95 48.34 -7.26
CA ARG A 228 12.41 46.94 -7.35
C ARG A 228 13.90 46.91 -7.03
N ASP A 229 14.31 45.95 -6.19
CA ASP A 229 15.72 45.72 -5.92
C ASP A 229 16.31 44.79 -6.99
N ILE A 230 17.03 45.39 -7.94
CA ILE A 230 17.64 44.66 -9.06
C ILE A 230 18.73 43.72 -8.55
N ILE A 231 19.46 44.08 -7.50
CA ILE A 231 20.57 43.25 -7.01
C ILE A 231 19.99 41.97 -6.39
N GLU A 232 18.91 42.08 -5.61
CA GLU A 232 18.22 40.93 -5.03
C GLU A 232 17.59 40.03 -6.11
N ASP A 233 16.97 40.63 -7.14
CA ASP A 233 16.41 39.88 -8.27
C ASP A 233 17.47 39.06 -9.01
N TYR A 234 18.68 39.57 -9.21
CA TYR A 234 19.77 38.83 -9.87
C TYR A 234 20.54 37.91 -8.92
N ALA A 235 20.45 38.10 -7.61
CA ALA A 235 21.01 37.19 -6.62
C ALA A 235 20.17 35.91 -6.45
N ASN A 236 18.86 35.98 -6.70
CA ASN A 236 17.94 34.86 -6.57
C ASN A 236 17.61 34.22 -7.93
N TYR A 237 18.09 33.00 -8.19
CA TYR A 237 17.77 32.25 -9.41
C TYR A 237 16.29 31.91 -9.58
N GLY A 238 15.48 31.98 -8.52
CA GLY A 238 14.03 31.84 -8.57
C GLY A 238 13.29 33.15 -8.89
N SER A 239 14.00 34.25 -9.16
CA SER A 239 13.40 35.54 -9.50
C SER A 239 12.76 35.52 -10.90
N ALA A 240 11.98 36.57 -11.19
CA ALA A 240 11.32 36.72 -12.48
C ALA A 240 12.30 36.89 -13.65
N VAL A 241 13.55 37.29 -13.40
CA VAL A 241 14.58 37.49 -14.42
C VAL A 241 15.02 36.15 -15.01
N TYR A 242 15.30 35.17 -14.16
CA TYR A 242 15.78 33.85 -14.56
C TYR A 242 14.64 32.86 -14.81
N ALA A 243 13.60 32.89 -13.98
CA ALA A 243 12.46 31.97 -14.05
C ALA A 243 11.13 32.74 -14.15
N PRO A 244 10.86 33.40 -15.29
CA PRO A 244 9.63 34.15 -15.48
C PRO A 244 8.41 33.22 -15.41
N LEU A 245 7.41 33.60 -14.61
CA LEU A 245 6.16 32.84 -14.56
C LEU A 245 5.35 33.08 -15.83
N THR A 246 4.85 32.00 -16.44
CA THR A 246 4.09 32.04 -17.70
C THR A 246 2.87 32.96 -17.67
N ARG A 247 2.23 33.14 -16.51
CA ARG A 247 1.12 34.08 -16.32
C ARG A 247 1.49 35.55 -16.56
N MET A 248 2.78 35.89 -16.54
CA MET A 248 3.29 37.23 -16.85
C MET A 248 3.54 37.43 -18.35
N GLY A 249 3.28 36.42 -19.20
CA GLY A 249 3.44 36.50 -20.65
C GLY A 249 4.89 36.47 -21.15
N GLN A 250 5.87 36.39 -20.25
CA GLN A 250 7.29 36.32 -20.61
C GLN A 250 7.72 34.85 -20.72
N HIS A 251 8.04 34.41 -21.93
CA HIS A 251 8.45 33.04 -22.23
C HIS A 251 9.69 33.05 -23.16
N PRO A 252 10.90 33.25 -22.62
CA PRO A 252 12.11 33.38 -23.43
C PRO A 252 12.31 32.16 -24.34
N ASP A 253 12.10 30.95 -23.81
CA ASP A 253 12.30 29.69 -24.55
C ASP A 253 11.34 29.55 -25.74
N LYS A 254 10.07 29.92 -25.58
CA LYS A 254 9.07 29.83 -26.66
C LYS A 254 9.28 30.91 -27.74
N ALA A 255 9.91 32.02 -27.37
CA ALA A 255 10.21 33.12 -28.28
C ALA A 255 11.61 33.03 -28.90
N ALA A 256 12.35 31.95 -28.67
CA ALA A 256 13.74 31.78 -29.14
C ALA A 256 13.89 32.01 -30.66
N HIS A 257 12.94 31.53 -31.46
CA HIS A 257 12.91 31.73 -32.92
C HIS A 257 12.93 33.21 -33.35
N LYS A 258 12.43 34.15 -32.52
CA LYS A 258 12.46 35.59 -32.84
C LYS A 258 13.88 36.15 -32.85
N TYR A 259 14.74 35.54 -32.04
CA TYR A 259 16.14 35.91 -31.85
C TYR A 259 17.09 35.02 -32.65
N ASP A 260 16.57 34.01 -33.34
CA ASP A 260 17.37 33.21 -34.24
C ASP A 260 17.84 34.07 -35.42
N THR A 261 19.15 34.24 -35.49
CA THR A 261 19.82 35.04 -36.53
C THR A 261 20.05 34.22 -37.78
N GLN A 262 20.16 32.89 -37.66
CA GLN A 262 20.46 32.00 -38.78
C GLN A 262 19.29 31.93 -39.77
N SER A 263 18.05 31.89 -39.28
CA SER A 263 16.87 31.94 -40.14
C SER A 263 16.61 33.30 -40.80
N ARG A 264 17.10 34.39 -40.20
CA ARG A 264 16.88 35.77 -40.68
C ARG A 264 17.97 36.30 -41.59
N THR A 265 19.11 35.61 -41.68
CA THR A 265 20.26 36.05 -42.47
C THR A 265 20.60 35.02 -43.54
N VAL A 266 21.06 35.51 -44.68
CA VAL A 266 21.59 34.64 -45.73
C VAL A 266 22.89 34.01 -45.21
N PRO A 267 23.14 32.70 -45.45
CA PRO A 267 24.38 32.08 -45.01
C PRO A 267 25.61 32.74 -45.67
N MET A 268 26.56 33.18 -44.86
CA MET A 268 27.80 33.86 -45.31
C MET A 268 28.89 32.88 -45.79
N ASN A 269 28.49 31.67 -46.21
CA ASN A 269 29.40 30.63 -46.68
C ASN A 269 29.84 30.84 -48.13
N ASN A 270 29.15 31.72 -48.88
CA ASN A 270 29.47 32.04 -50.26
C ASN A 270 30.10 33.43 -50.34
N ILE A 271 31.19 33.55 -51.11
CA ILE A 271 31.89 34.82 -51.36
C ILE A 271 30.97 35.89 -51.97
N GLN A 272 29.96 35.48 -52.75
CA GLN A 272 28.97 36.40 -53.30
C GLN A 272 28.15 37.08 -52.19
N ASN A 273 27.72 36.30 -51.19
CA ASN A 273 26.96 36.81 -50.06
C ASN A 273 27.81 37.76 -49.20
N LEU A 274 29.10 37.45 -49.02
CA LEU A 274 30.04 38.33 -48.33
C LEU A 274 30.25 39.67 -49.05
N LYS A 275 30.38 39.66 -50.39
CA LYS A 275 30.48 40.89 -51.19
C LYS A 275 29.20 41.73 -51.11
N THR A 276 28.02 41.09 -51.13
CA THR A 276 26.77 41.82 -50.94
C THR A 276 26.69 42.47 -49.56
N LEU A 277 27.16 41.77 -48.51
CA LEU A 277 27.24 42.34 -47.17
C LEU A 277 28.20 43.54 -47.14
N GLU A 278 29.40 43.40 -47.72
CA GLU A 278 30.39 44.47 -47.81
C GLU A 278 29.83 45.73 -48.48
N SER A 279 29.03 45.56 -49.54
CA SER A 279 28.40 46.67 -50.25
C SER A 279 27.27 47.36 -49.47
N THR A 280 26.61 46.64 -48.55
CA THR A 280 25.53 47.20 -47.71
C THR A 280 26.06 47.85 -46.43
N LEU A 281 27.30 47.57 -46.05
CA LEU A 281 27.90 48.10 -44.84
C LEU A 281 28.32 49.57 -45.00
N PRO A 282 28.21 50.33 -43.89
CA PRO A 282 28.95 51.52 -43.60
C PRO A 282 30.27 51.72 -44.33
N ALA A 283 30.46 52.69 -45.22
CA ALA A 283 31.82 53.02 -45.66
C ALA A 283 32.76 53.32 -44.45
N LYS A 284 32.19 53.76 -43.31
CA LYS A 284 32.91 53.95 -42.04
C LYS A 284 33.41 52.65 -41.39
N MET A 285 32.77 51.52 -41.65
CA MET A 285 33.16 50.21 -41.11
C MET A 285 34.24 49.54 -41.97
N THR A 286 34.25 49.79 -43.28
CA THR A 286 35.18 49.17 -44.23
C THR A 286 36.38 50.04 -44.60
N SER A 287 36.23 51.38 -44.61
CA SER A 287 37.34 52.28 -44.90
C SER A 287 38.09 52.69 -43.63
N SER A 288 39.39 52.36 -43.58
CA SER A 288 40.30 52.94 -42.61
C SER A 288 40.62 54.37 -43.03
N LYS A 289 39.97 55.35 -42.39
CA LYS A 289 40.41 56.74 -42.49
C LYS A 289 41.74 56.87 -41.76
N ILE A 290 42.84 56.84 -42.49
CA ILE A 290 44.16 57.24 -41.96
C ILE A 290 44.15 58.78 -41.91
N PRO A 291 44.04 59.41 -40.74
CA PRO A 291 44.11 60.86 -40.69
C PRO A 291 45.52 61.29 -41.09
N LYS A 292 45.64 62.09 -42.15
CA LYS A 292 46.84 62.90 -42.34
C LYS A 292 46.95 63.84 -41.13
N ALA A 293 48.12 63.91 -40.52
CA ALA A 293 48.39 64.80 -39.39
C ALA A 293 47.94 66.22 -39.77
N LYS A 294 46.93 66.74 -39.07
CA LYS A 294 46.52 68.13 -39.20
C LYS A 294 47.34 68.95 -38.22
N GLU A 295 47.91 70.05 -38.68
CA GLU A 295 48.52 71.04 -37.80
C GLU A 295 47.41 71.68 -36.94
N ASP A 296 47.48 71.46 -35.63
CA ASP A 296 46.47 71.86 -34.67
C ASP A 296 46.52 73.38 -34.40
N SER A 297 45.79 74.17 -35.19
CA SER A 297 45.52 75.59 -34.90
C SER A 297 44.05 75.85 -34.54
N LYS A 298 43.40 74.92 -33.82
CA LYS A 298 42.01 75.13 -33.39
C LYS A 298 41.95 75.97 -32.12
N LYS A 299 41.47 77.21 -32.25
CA LYS A 299 41.05 78.05 -31.12
C LYS A 299 39.95 77.32 -30.31
N PRO A 300 39.95 77.39 -28.97
CA PRO A 300 39.01 76.65 -28.13
C PRO A 300 37.58 77.11 -28.38
N ARG A 301 36.70 76.18 -28.75
CA ARG A 301 35.31 76.49 -29.11
C ARG A 301 34.39 76.29 -27.90
N THR A 302 34.59 75.21 -27.16
CA THR A 302 33.72 74.86 -26.03
C THR A 302 34.16 75.54 -24.73
N THR A 303 33.23 75.62 -23.77
CA THR A 303 33.52 76.16 -22.42
C THR A 303 34.46 75.25 -21.64
N THR A 304 34.34 73.93 -21.83
CA THR A 304 35.26 72.93 -21.25
C THR A 304 36.67 73.10 -21.81
N GLU A 305 36.84 73.23 -23.14
CA GLU A 305 38.14 73.48 -23.78
C GLU A 305 38.81 74.78 -23.28
N ARG A 306 38.02 75.84 -23.07
CA ARG A 306 38.54 77.09 -22.50
C ARG A 306 39.01 76.93 -21.05
N LYS A 307 38.26 76.17 -20.24
CA LYS A 307 38.65 75.85 -18.85
C LYS A 307 39.91 74.98 -18.81
N THR A 308 40.02 73.96 -19.67
CA THR A 308 41.20 73.10 -19.72
C THR A 308 42.44 73.89 -20.17
N LEU A 309 42.31 74.81 -21.12
CA LEU A 309 43.42 75.69 -21.51
C LEU A 309 43.82 76.67 -20.40
N SER A 310 42.86 77.22 -19.66
CA SER A 310 43.15 78.05 -18.49
C SER A 310 43.94 77.26 -17.45
N LEU A 311 43.50 76.04 -17.12
CA LEU A 311 44.22 75.14 -16.22
C LEU A 311 45.61 74.79 -16.74
N GLN A 312 45.76 74.56 -18.04
CA GLN A 312 47.06 74.29 -18.66
C GLN A 312 47.99 75.51 -18.57
N ALA A 313 47.47 76.73 -18.78
CA ALA A 313 48.24 77.96 -18.62
C ALA A 313 48.68 78.18 -17.16
N ASP A 314 47.79 77.91 -16.21
CA ASP A 314 48.10 77.99 -14.78
C ASP A 314 49.16 76.95 -14.38
N LEU A 315 49.05 75.72 -14.88
CA LEU A 315 50.05 74.67 -14.67
C LEU A 315 51.41 75.06 -15.28
N LEU A 316 51.45 75.61 -16.50
CA LEU A 316 52.69 76.08 -17.12
C LEU A 316 53.32 77.22 -16.33
N ARG A 317 52.52 78.16 -15.82
CA ARG A 317 52.99 79.24 -14.96
C ARG A 317 53.56 78.69 -13.66
N SER A 318 52.91 77.69 -13.07
CA SER A 318 53.40 77.01 -11.88
C SER A 318 54.73 76.27 -12.15
N ASP A 319 54.85 75.57 -13.29
CA ASP A 319 56.09 74.88 -13.67
C ASP A 319 57.23 75.86 -13.92
N GLN A 320 56.97 76.99 -14.59
CA GLN A 320 57.95 78.06 -14.76
C GLN A 320 58.45 78.62 -13.43
N LEU A 321 57.54 78.89 -12.48
CA LEU A 321 57.91 79.35 -11.14
C LEU A 321 58.74 78.30 -10.40
N ILE A 322 58.37 77.02 -10.49
CA ILE A 322 59.14 75.92 -9.88
C ILE A 322 60.54 75.83 -10.50
N ARG A 323 60.66 75.97 -11.83
CA ARG A 323 61.97 75.96 -12.52
C ARG A 323 62.83 77.15 -12.10
N GLN A 324 62.27 78.37 -12.05
CA GLN A 324 62.97 79.55 -11.57
C GLN A 324 63.43 79.39 -10.12
N GLN A 325 62.59 78.84 -9.24
CA GLN A 325 62.99 78.54 -7.87
C GLN A 325 64.11 77.50 -7.80
N LYS A 326 64.06 76.46 -8.64
CA LYS A 326 65.15 75.47 -8.75
C LYS A 326 66.45 76.11 -9.24
N GLU A 327 66.40 76.97 -10.26
CA GLU A 327 67.57 77.70 -10.77
C GLU A 327 68.13 78.66 -9.73
N GLN A 328 67.29 79.43 -9.03
CA GLN A 328 67.72 80.28 -7.93
C GLN A 328 68.32 79.47 -6.78
N ALA A 329 67.76 78.29 -6.45
CA ALA A 329 68.32 77.39 -5.47
C ALA A 329 69.68 76.83 -5.93
N GLN A 330 69.84 76.48 -7.21
CA GLN A 330 71.12 76.07 -7.78
C GLN A 330 72.14 77.21 -7.76
N GLN A 331 71.76 78.43 -8.12
CA GLN A 331 72.62 79.62 -8.05
C GLN A 331 73.01 79.94 -6.61
N LYS A 332 72.08 79.86 -5.65
CA LYS A 332 72.37 80.01 -4.22
C LYS A 332 73.30 78.90 -3.73
N ARG A 333 73.10 77.65 -4.16
CA ARG A 333 73.99 76.53 -3.85
C ARG A 333 75.38 76.74 -4.44
N LEU A 334 75.49 77.20 -5.68
CA LEU A 334 76.77 77.58 -6.32
C LEU A 334 77.43 78.77 -5.62
N ALA A 335 76.65 79.78 -5.19
CA ALA A 335 77.16 80.92 -4.42
C ALA A 335 77.58 80.52 -3.01
N GLN A 336 76.90 79.56 -2.38
CA GLN A 336 77.32 78.94 -1.13
C GLN A 336 78.59 78.13 -1.31
N LEU A 337 78.70 77.31 -2.36
CA LEU A 337 79.94 76.59 -2.73
C LEU A 337 81.12 77.56 -2.98
N LYS A 338 80.87 78.70 -3.65
CA LYS A 338 81.86 79.78 -3.82
C LYS A 338 82.23 80.48 -2.50
N LYS A 339 81.28 80.67 -1.57
CA LYS A 339 81.53 81.23 -0.23
C LYS A 339 82.16 80.23 0.75
N SER A 340 81.92 78.92 0.58
CA SER A 340 82.49 77.84 1.39
C SER A 340 83.84 77.34 0.88
N GLY A 341 84.56 78.16 0.10
CA GLY A 341 85.98 77.97 -0.17
C GLY A 341 86.36 76.63 -0.79
N THR A 342 85.53 76.08 -1.68
CA THR A 342 85.81 74.81 -2.37
C THR A 342 85.39 74.91 -3.83
N LEU A 343 86.35 75.35 -4.67
CA LEU A 343 86.63 74.87 -6.04
C LEU A 343 87.58 75.87 -6.74
N LYS A 344 88.88 75.70 -6.47
CA LYS A 344 89.89 75.76 -7.53
C LYS A 344 89.93 74.36 -8.17
N GLU A 345 90.09 74.34 -9.49
CA GLU A 345 90.62 73.24 -10.31
C GLU A 345 89.77 71.97 -10.49
N ALA A 346 89.05 71.93 -11.62
CA ALA A 346 88.97 70.78 -12.51
C ALA A 346 88.48 71.28 -13.88
N ALA A 347 89.41 71.59 -14.79
CA ALA A 347 89.69 70.87 -16.04
C ALA A 347 88.91 71.50 -17.22
N ASP A 348 89.48 72.05 -18.30
CA ASP A 348 90.74 71.77 -19.00
C ASP A 348 91.15 70.30 -19.01
N LYS A 349 90.41 69.54 -19.82
CA LYS A 349 90.89 68.42 -20.65
C LYS A 349 89.79 67.95 -21.62
N SER A 350 90.15 67.93 -22.91
CA SER A 350 89.56 67.24 -24.08
C SER A 350 88.12 67.62 -24.50
N GLY A 351 87.80 68.10 -25.70
CA GLY A 351 88.53 67.96 -26.98
C GLY A 351 88.31 66.55 -27.56
N GLY A 352 87.15 66.35 -28.18
CA GLY A 352 86.67 65.15 -28.86
C GLY A 352 85.25 65.35 -29.33
#